data_AF-A0A848DQI1-F1
#
_entry.id   AF-A0A848DQI1-F1
#
_cell.length_a   1.000
_cell.length_b   1.000
_cell.length_c   1.000
_cell.angle_alpha   90.00
_cell.angle_beta   90.00
_cell.angle_gamma   90.00
#
_symmetry.space_group_name_H-M   'P 1'
#
loop_
_entity.id
_entity.type
_entity.pdbx_description
1 polymer ?
#
loop_
_entity_poly.entity_id
_entity_poly.type
_entity_poly.pdbx_seq_one_letter_code
_entity_poly.pdbx_strand_id
1 'polypeptide(L)'
;MAAQHVEIAAGGNADWSTPVRVDDSLLQASYQGIFMVRFAFADGRSHYLKMRIVGVDEMDNDGEVPSGFGALEFQDADGHRLRGRTDWYRADGADRGTWSFNSGTGKWEGASGKVEMLLNYMADDLDAELPPKGPIRFVGFIEGAGEIDAPGLSR
;
A
#
# COMPACT_ATOMS: atom_id res chain seq x y z
N MET A 1 -11.10 -11.58 18.37
CA MET A 1 -10.82 -11.10 19.74
C MET A 1 -11.19 -9.62 19.75
N ALA A 2 -10.74 -8.78 20.68
CA ALA A 2 -10.86 -7.34 20.44
C ALA A 2 -9.86 -6.93 19.36
N ALA A 3 -10.28 -6.07 18.44
CA ALA A 3 -9.36 -5.42 17.52
C ALA A 3 -8.34 -4.59 18.31
N GLN A 4 -7.11 -4.55 17.83
CA GLN A 4 -5.99 -3.84 18.42
C GLN A 4 -5.61 -2.66 17.54
N HIS A 5 -5.40 -1.51 18.17
CA HIS A 5 -4.85 -0.35 17.51
C HIS A 5 -3.44 -0.64 16.97
N VAL A 6 -3.20 -0.24 15.72
CA VAL A 6 -1.93 -0.40 15.03
C VAL A 6 -1.56 0.87 14.29
N GLU A 7 -0.31 1.31 14.47
CA GLU A 7 0.34 2.33 13.65
C GLU A 7 1.26 1.66 12.63
N ILE A 8 1.27 2.16 11.40
CA ILE A 8 2.08 1.64 10.31
C ILE A 8 3.04 2.72 9.81
N ALA A 9 4.29 2.31 9.58
CA ALA A 9 5.25 3.07 8.78
C ALA A 9 5.89 2.13 7.75
N ALA A 10 5.98 2.57 6.50
CA ALA A 10 6.54 1.80 5.39
C ALA A 10 7.43 2.66 4.51
N GLY A 11 8.53 2.06 4.03
CA GLY A 11 9.40 2.69 3.03
C GLY A 11 9.82 1.68 1.97
N GLY A 12 9.89 2.10 0.71
CA GLY A 12 10.19 1.20 -0.39
C GLY A 12 10.12 1.85 -1.75
N ASN A 13 10.00 1.01 -2.76
CA ASN A 13 9.94 1.43 -4.15
C ASN A 13 8.73 0.79 -4.87
N ALA A 14 8.23 1.49 -5.87
CA ALA A 14 7.20 1.01 -6.78
C ALA A 14 7.60 1.30 -8.22
N ASP A 15 7.17 0.44 -9.14
CA ASP A 15 7.35 0.58 -10.58
C ASP A 15 5.96 0.68 -11.22
N TRP A 16 5.69 1.77 -11.92
CA TRP A 16 4.56 1.89 -12.85
C TRP A 16 4.94 1.33 -14.21
N SER A 17 4.01 0.62 -14.82
CA SER A 17 4.07 0.29 -16.24
C SER A 17 3.82 1.54 -17.10
N THR A 18 4.07 1.41 -18.41
CA THR A 18 3.55 2.38 -19.37
C THR A 18 2.03 2.54 -19.20
N PRO A 19 1.49 3.76 -19.04
CA PRO A 19 0.06 4.00 -19.00
C PRO A 19 -0.62 3.56 -20.29
N VAL A 20 -1.81 2.99 -20.17
CA VAL A 20 -2.66 2.55 -21.27
C VAL A 20 -3.91 3.40 -21.29
N ARG A 21 -4.28 3.91 -22.47
CA ARG A 21 -5.52 4.65 -22.67
C ARG A 21 -6.71 3.72 -22.61
N VAL A 22 -7.64 4.02 -21.71
CA VAL A 22 -8.94 3.34 -21.59
C VAL A 22 -9.99 4.08 -22.42
N ASP A 23 -10.03 5.41 -22.31
CA ASP A 23 -10.90 6.29 -23.11
C ASP A 23 -10.28 7.69 -23.30
N ASP A 24 -11.09 8.65 -23.76
CA ASP A 24 -10.66 10.03 -24.04
C ASP A 24 -10.21 10.80 -22.78
N SER A 25 -10.63 10.35 -21.59
CA SER A 25 -10.38 11.00 -20.30
C SER A 25 -9.56 10.17 -19.32
N LEU A 26 -9.49 8.84 -19.52
CA LEU A 26 -8.89 7.91 -18.58
C LEU A 26 -7.69 7.16 -19.16
N LEU A 27 -6.58 7.24 -18.44
CA LEU A 27 -5.41 6.37 -18.53
C LEU A 27 -5.39 5.41 -17.33
N GLN A 28 -4.81 4.23 -17.52
CA GLN A 28 -4.52 3.31 -16.42
C GLN A 28 -3.07 2.85 -16.46
N ALA A 29 -2.41 2.83 -15.32
CA ALA A 29 -1.06 2.28 -15.16
C ALA A 29 -1.09 1.11 -14.16
N SER A 30 -0.58 -0.04 -14.57
CA SER A 30 -0.35 -1.12 -13.60
C SER A 30 0.86 -0.76 -12.75
N TYR A 31 0.84 -1.13 -11.48
CA TYR A 31 1.97 -0.92 -10.59
C TYR A 31 2.34 -2.16 -9.80
N GLN A 32 3.62 -2.24 -9.45
CA GLN A 32 4.14 -3.24 -8.53
C GLN A 32 5.11 -2.57 -7.56
N GLY A 33 5.16 -3.02 -6.30
CA GLY A 33 6.06 -2.42 -5.32
C GLY A 33 6.54 -3.39 -4.26
N ILE A 34 7.68 -3.03 -3.66
CA ILE A 34 8.29 -3.75 -2.54
C ILE A 34 8.63 -2.73 -1.46
N PHE A 35 8.15 -3.00 -0.25
CA PHE A 35 8.33 -2.12 0.90
C PHE A 35 8.76 -2.91 2.13
N MET A 36 9.52 -2.27 3.00
CA MET A 36 9.68 -2.70 4.37
C MET A 36 8.64 -1.97 5.22
N VAL A 37 7.86 -2.72 6.02
CA VAL A 37 6.74 -2.17 6.79
C VAL A 37 6.92 -2.52 8.26
N ARG A 38 6.70 -1.55 9.14
CA ARG A 38 6.61 -1.74 10.59
C ARG A 38 5.16 -1.59 11.02
N PHE A 39 4.64 -2.57 11.74
CA PHE A 39 3.39 -2.50 12.48
C PHE A 39 3.75 -2.28 13.94
N ALA A 40 3.32 -1.18 14.54
CA ALA A 40 3.54 -0.86 15.95
C ALA A 40 2.20 -0.93 16.69
N PHE A 41 2.13 -1.76 17.73
CA PHE A 41 0.92 -1.96 18.53
C PHE A 41 0.99 -1.15 19.83
N ALA A 42 -0.18 -0.79 20.37
CA ALA A 42 -0.29 0.03 21.57
C ALA A 42 0.39 -0.58 22.82
N ASP A 43 0.59 -1.90 22.85
CA ASP A 43 1.30 -2.59 23.93
C ASP A 43 2.83 -2.59 23.79
N GLY A 44 3.37 -1.84 22.81
CA GLY A 44 4.79 -1.66 22.58
C GLY A 44 5.42 -2.71 21.67
N ARG A 45 4.68 -3.73 21.24
CA ARG A 45 5.18 -4.72 20.27
C ARG A 45 5.33 -4.10 18.89
N SER A 46 6.31 -4.60 18.14
CA SER A 46 6.48 -4.22 16.74
C SER A 46 6.74 -5.45 15.88
N HIS A 47 6.12 -5.48 14.70
CA HIS A 47 6.36 -6.50 13.69
C HIS A 47 6.86 -5.84 12.40
N TYR A 48 7.93 -6.39 11.85
CA TYR A 48 8.52 -5.92 10.60
C TYR A 48 8.19 -6.93 9.51
N LEU A 49 7.54 -6.46 8.44
CA LEU A 49 7.04 -7.29 7.35
C LEU A 49 7.49 -6.74 6.00
N LYS A 50 8.01 -7.63 5.15
CA LYS A 50 8.21 -7.32 3.75
C LYS A 50 6.84 -7.27 3.09
N MET A 51 6.48 -6.14 2.51
CA MET A 51 5.27 -5.99 1.71
C MET A 51 5.60 -6.12 0.22
N ARG A 52 4.76 -6.86 -0.49
CA ARG A 52 4.60 -6.81 -1.93
C ARG A 52 3.21 -6.25 -2.23
N ILE A 53 3.16 -5.34 -3.18
CA ILE A 53 1.93 -4.73 -3.64
C ILE A 53 1.87 -4.80 -5.16
N VAL A 54 0.68 -5.10 -5.71
CA VAL A 54 0.40 -5.03 -7.14
C VAL A 54 -0.98 -4.45 -7.37
N GLY A 55 -1.14 -3.56 -8.33
CA GLY A 55 -2.43 -2.89 -8.55
C GLY A 55 -2.51 -2.11 -9.84
N VAL A 56 -3.55 -1.29 -9.94
CA VAL A 56 -3.81 -0.39 -11.06
C VAL A 56 -4.16 0.98 -10.51
N ASP A 57 -3.54 1.99 -11.10
CA ASP A 57 -3.80 3.40 -10.86
C ASP A 57 -4.58 3.98 -12.03
N GLU A 58 -5.60 4.78 -11.71
CA GLU A 58 -6.40 5.55 -12.65
C GLU A 58 -5.80 6.95 -12.76
N MET A 59 -5.57 7.40 -13.98
CA MET A 59 -4.83 8.62 -14.28
C MET A 59 -5.60 9.44 -15.32
N ASP A 60 -5.62 10.76 -15.18
CA ASP A 60 -6.16 11.64 -16.21
C ASP A 60 -5.13 11.97 -17.30
N ASN A 61 -5.52 12.74 -18.32
CA ASN A 61 -4.61 13.10 -19.41
C ASN A 61 -3.46 14.04 -19.01
N ASP A 62 -3.56 14.69 -17.86
CA ASP A 62 -2.53 15.58 -17.32
C ASP A 62 -1.54 14.80 -16.42
N GLY A 63 -1.80 13.51 -16.20
CA GLY A 63 -0.96 12.63 -15.39
C GLY A 63 -1.29 12.69 -13.90
N GLU A 64 -2.38 13.36 -13.52
CA GLU A 64 -2.89 13.32 -12.16
C GLU A 64 -3.53 11.97 -11.88
N VAL A 65 -3.30 11.45 -10.68
CA VAL A 65 -3.74 10.10 -10.32
C VAL A 65 -4.74 10.19 -9.18
N PRO A 66 -6.05 10.32 -9.48
CA PRO A 66 -7.08 10.53 -8.46
C PRO A 66 -7.35 9.30 -7.59
N SER A 67 -7.11 8.10 -8.10
CA SER A 67 -7.45 6.84 -7.43
C SER A 67 -6.67 5.64 -7.96
N GLY A 68 -6.64 4.59 -7.16
CA GLY A 68 -6.17 3.28 -7.58
C GLY A 68 -6.48 2.20 -6.55
N PHE A 69 -6.20 0.95 -6.93
CA PHE A 69 -6.42 -0.18 -6.05
C PHE A 69 -5.46 -1.33 -6.35
N GLY A 70 -5.22 -2.17 -5.34
CA GLY A 70 -4.28 -3.27 -5.50
C GLY A 70 -4.39 -4.34 -4.42
N ALA A 71 -3.72 -5.46 -4.66
CA ALA A 71 -3.54 -6.53 -3.71
C ALA A 71 -2.27 -6.31 -2.89
N LEU A 72 -2.32 -6.68 -1.61
CA LEU A 72 -1.21 -6.62 -0.67
C LEU A 72 -0.86 -8.03 -0.17
N GLU A 73 0.43 -8.36 -0.14
CA GLU A 73 0.97 -9.50 0.61
C GLU A 73 2.11 -9.03 1.49
N PHE A 74 2.01 -9.30 2.78
CA PHE A 74 3.03 -9.05 3.78
C PHE A 74 3.63 -10.39 4.23
N GLN A 75 4.93 -10.40 4.50
CA GLN A 75 5.64 -11.57 4.99
C GLN A 75 6.60 -11.19 6.11
N ASP A 76 6.53 -11.89 7.25
CA ASP A 76 7.47 -11.72 8.35
C ASP A 76 8.71 -12.62 8.20
N ALA A 77 9.67 -12.48 9.12
CA ALA A 77 10.92 -13.25 9.13
C ALA A 77 10.72 -14.77 9.33
N ASP A 78 9.60 -15.17 9.92
CA ASP A 78 9.22 -16.57 10.14
C ASP A 78 8.54 -17.18 8.90
N GLY A 79 8.28 -16.37 7.88
CA GLY A 79 7.62 -16.76 6.65
C GLY A 79 6.09 -16.75 6.72
N HIS A 80 5.50 -16.32 7.84
CA HIS A 80 4.06 -16.14 7.97
C HIS A 80 3.60 -14.96 7.12
N ARG A 81 2.37 -15.06 6.59
CA ARG A 81 1.85 -14.09 5.63
C ARG A 81 0.59 -13.42 6.13
N LEU A 82 0.42 -12.16 5.77
CA LEU A 82 -0.81 -11.40 5.93
C LEU A 82 -1.19 -10.86 4.54
N ARG A 83 -2.46 -10.94 4.17
CA ARG A 83 -2.97 -10.52 2.87
C ARG A 83 -4.08 -9.50 3.02
N GLY A 84 -4.14 -8.62 2.04
CA GLY A 84 -5.12 -7.56 2.02
C GLY A 84 -5.28 -6.91 0.66
N ARG A 85 -5.96 -5.76 0.69
CA ARG A 85 -6.20 -4.89 -0.45
C ARG A 85 -5.83 -3.46 -0.04
N THR A 86 -5.28 -2.71 -0.99
CA THR A 86 -5.24 -1.25 -0.89
C THR A 86 -6.32 -0.67 -1.80
N ASP A 87 -6.95 0.38 -1.33
CA ASP A 87 -7.72 1.31 -2.13
C ASP A 87 -7.17 2.69 -1.79
N TRP A 88 -6.70 3.45 -2.77
CA TRP A 88 -6.10 4.75 -2.52
C TRP A 88 -6.75 5.81 -3.41
N TYR A 89 -6.75 7.05 -2.93
CA TYR A 89 -7.44 8.17 -3.50
C TYR A 89 -6.78 9.49 -3.08
N ARG A 90 -6.95 10.53 -3.88
CA ARG A 90 -6.49 11.86 -3.53
C ARG A 90 -7.55 12.64 -2.76
N ALA A 91 -7.20 13.20 -1.60
CA ALA A 91 -8.08 14.06 -0.82
C ALA A 91 -7.30 15.20 -0.16
N ASP A 92 -7.83 16.41 -0.27
CA ASP A 92 -7.22 17.65 0.25
C ASP A 92 -5.77 17.85 -0.22
N GLY A 93 -5.49 17.49 -1.47
CA GLY A 93 -4.16 17.61 -2.09
C GLY A 93 -3.15 16.53 -1.68
N ALA A 94 -3.54 15.56 -0.86
CA ALA A 94 -2.68 14.47 -0.38
C ALA A 94 -3.16 13.09 -0.86
N ASP A 95 -2.23 12.18 -1.10
CA ASP A 95 -2.51 10.79 -1.44
C ASP A 95 -2.83 9.99 -0.18
N ARG A 96 -4.06 9.49 -0.12
CA ARG A 96 -4.58 8.73 1.01
C ARG A 96 -5.00 7.36 0.55
N GLY A 97 -5.22 6.45 1.49
CA GLY A 97 -5.83 5.17 1.17
C GLY A 97 -6.17 4.35 2.37
N THR A 98 -6.77 3.20 2.12
CA THR A 98 -7.14 2.24 3.14
C THR A 98 -6.51 0.90 2.80
N TRP A 99 -5.78 0.34 3.75
CA TRP A 99 -5.39 -1.07 3.72
C TRP A 99 -6.44 -1.89 4.45
N SER A 100 -7.04 -2.86 3.76
CA SER A 100 -7.98 -3.81 4.33
C SER A 100 -7.38 -5.20 4.37
N PHE A 101 -7.34 -5.83 5.55
CA PHE A 101 -6.80 -7.17 5.74
C PHE A 101 -7.91 -8.20 5.84
N ASN A 102 -7.73 -9.35 5.20
CA ASN A 102 -8.79 -10.37 5.11
C ASN A 102 -8.33 -11.81 5.31
N SER A 103 -7.02 -12.07 5.36
CA SER A 103 -6.49 -13.41 5.59
C SER A 103 -5.02 -13.39 5.98
N GLY A 104 -4.57 -14.45 6.62
CA GLY A 104 -3.16 -14.66 6.95
C GLY A 104 -2.85 -16.10 7.31
N THR A 105 -1.59 -16.38 7.61
CA THR A 105 -1.07 -17.69 8.02
C THR A 105 -0.28 -17.60 9.31
N GLY A 106 -0.10 -18.72 10.03
CA GLY A 106 0.69 -18.77 11.26
C GLY A 106 0.17 -17.77 12.30
N LYS A 107 1.03 -16.88 12.80
CA LYS A 107 0.60 -15.87 13.79
C LYS A 107 -0.41 -14.84 13.25
N TRP A 108 -0.56 -14.74 11.93
CA TRP A 108 -1.55 -13.89 11.24
C TRP A 108 -2.81 -14.66 10.83
N GLU A 109 -2.95 -15.93 11.21
CA GLU A 109 -4.15 -16.69 10.92
C GLU A 109 -5.39 -16.04 11.56
N GLY A 110 -6.46 -15.90 10.76
CA GLY A 110 -7.66 -15.19 11.17
C GLY A 110 -7.53 -13.66 11.25
N ALA A 111 -6.42 -13.08 10.78
CA ALA A 111 -6.23 -11.64 10.83
C ALA A 111 -7.23 -10.89 9.92
N SER A 112 -7.82 -9.83 10.45
CA SER A 112 -8.69 -8.89 9.71
C SER A 112 -8.55 -7.49 10.28
N GLY A 113 -8.88 -6.47 9.49
CA GLY A 113 -8.75 -5.09 9.97
C GLY A 113 -8.68 -4.07 8.85
N LYS A 114 -8.59 -2.80 9.25
CA LYS A 114 -8.43 -1.67 8.34
C LYS A 114 -7.47 -0.65 8.91
N VAL A 115 -6.63 -0.08 8.06
CA VAL A 115 -5.71 0.99 8.40
C VAL A 115 -5.85 2.09 7.36
N GLU A 116 -6.08 3.31 7.82
CA GLU A 116 -6.06 4.49 6.96
C GLU A 116 -4.61 4.95 6.81
N MET A 117 -4.22 5.30 5.59
CA MET A 117 -2.86 5.54 5.18
C MET A 117 -2.74 6.91 4.50
N LEU A 118 -1.56 7.51 4.63
CA LEU A 118 -1.04 8.63 3.87
C LEU A 118 0.17 8.13 3.09
N LEU A 119 0.19 8.38 1.78
CA LEU A 119 1.31 8.06 0.89
C LEU A 119 2.03 9.36 0.53
N ASN A 120 3.35 9.35 0.64
CA ASN A 120 4.23 10.35 0.04
C ASN A 120 5.15 9.61 -0.92
N TYR A 121 5.24 10.06 -2.16
CA TYR A 121 6.07 9.42 -3.16
C TYR A 121 6.73 10.44 -4.06
N MET A 122 7.84 10.03 -4.67
CA MET A 122 8.57 10.81 -5.65
C MET A 122 9.08 9.88 -6.73
N ALA A 123 9.09 10.36 -7.97
CA ALA A 123 9.75 9.64 -9.05
C ALA A 123 11.25 9.57 -8.76
N ASP A 124 11.87 8.43 -9.06
CA ASP A 124 13.33 8.27 -8.96
C ASP A 124 14.04 9.21 -9.94
N ASP A 125 13.44 9.42 -11.11
CA ASP A 125 13.81 10.43 -12.08
C ASP A 125 12.95 11.68 -11.87
N LEU A 126 13.56 12.73 -11.31
CA LEU A 126 12.86 13.99 -11.00
C LEU A 126 12.46 14.79 -12.25
N ASP A 127 13.07 14.47 -13.40
CA ASP A 127 12.80 15.14 -14.68
C ASP A 127 11.77 14.36 -15.53
N ALA A 128 11.21 13.27 -15.00
CA ALA A 128 10.21 12.48 -15.71
C ALA A 128 8.92 13.29 -15.96
N GLU A 129 8.47 13.29 -17.22
CA GLU A 129 7.22 13.92 -17.62
C GLU A 129 6.00 13.11 -17.14
N LEU A 130 4.92 13.81 -16.75
CA LEU A 130 3.60 13.23 -16.47
C LEU A 130 2.58 13.69 -17.53
N PRO A 131 1.66 12.81 -18.00
CA PRO A 131 1.65 11.36 -17.77
C PRO A 131 2.89 10.69 -18.41
N PRO A 132 3.44 9.63 -17.80
CA PRO A 132 4.69 9.05 -18.26
C PRO A 132 4.52 8.35 -19.61
N LYS A 133 5.49 8.54 -20.52
CA LYS A 133 5.52 7.88 -21.85
C LYS A 133 6.10 6.46 -21.81
N GLY A 134 6.50 5.99 -20.64
CA GLY A 134 7.14 4.70 -20.39
C GLY A 134 6.99 4.28 -18.94
N PRO A 135 7.61 3.15 -18.53
CA PRO A 135 7.62 2.78 -17.12
C PRO A 135 8.40 3.81 -16.30
N ILE A 136 7.91 4.09 -15.11
CA ILE A 136 8.54 5.03 -14.17
C ILE A 136 8.66 4.37 -12.81
N ARG A 137 9.79 4.57 -12.15
CA ARG A 137 10.04 4.08 -10.80
C ARG A 137 9.83 5.22 -9.80
N PHE A 138 9.29 4.87 -8.65
CA PHE A 138 9.10 5.75 -7.52
C PHE A 138 9.74 5.19 -6.26
N VAL A 139 10.18 6.10 -5.40
CA VAL A 139 10.35 5.85 -3.97
C VAL A 139 9.12 6.35 -3.24
N GLY A 140 8.70 5.60 -2.22
CA GLY A 140 7.51 5.91 -1.44
C GLY A 140 7.72 5.70 0.04
N PHE A 141 7.06 6.54 0.83
CA PHE A 141 6.89 6.39 2.26
C PHE A 141 5.41 6.42 2.60
N ILE A 142 4.97 5.48 3.44
CA ILE A 142 3.58 5.33 3.82
C ILE A 142 3.46 5.34 5.33
N GLU A 143 2.57 6.16 5.86
CA GLU A 143 2.25 6.22 7.29
C GLU A 143 0.75 6.02 7.47
N GLY A 144 0.35 5.40 8.57
CA GLY A 144 -1.08 5.16 8.80
C GLY A 144 -1.40 4.63 10.17
N ALA A 145 -2.69 4.62 10.50
CA ALA A 145 -3.18 4.06 11.75
C ALA A 145 -4.57 3.45 11.58
N GLY A 146 -4.88 2.46 12.40
CA GLY A 146 -6.17 1.79 12.37
C GLY A 146 -6.23 0.62 13.33
N GLU A 147 -7.01 -0.40 12.96
CA GLU A 147 -7.36 -1.51 13.82
C GLU A 147 -7.13 -2.86 13.13
N ILE A 148 -6.50 -3.79 13.83
CA ILE A 148 -6.30 -5.18 13.38
C ILE A 148 -6.78 -6.14 14.49
N ASP A 149 -7.66 -7.08 14.15
CA ASP A 149 -7.90 -8.29 14.95
C ASP A 149 -7.00 -9.40 14.39
N ALA A 150 -5.97 -9.80 15.14
CA ALA A 150 -5.04 -10.87 14.77
C ALA A 150 -4.88 -11.84 15.95
N PRO A 151 -5.70 -12.92 16.00
CA PRO A 151 -5.76 -13.79 17.16
C PRO A 151 -4.43 -14.45 17.56
N GLY A 152 -3.58 -14.76 16.59
CA GLY A 152 -2.29 -15.37 16.83
C GLY A 152 -1.26 -14.43 17.45
N LEU A 153 -1.52 -13.12 17.48
CA LEU A 153 -0.62 -12.15 18.10
C LEU A 153 -0.88 -11.97 19.59
N SER A 154 -2.06 -12.28 20.12
CA SER A 154 -2.44 -11.92 21.50
C SER A 154 -1.83 -12.81 22.61
N ARG A 155 -0.69 -13.46 22.37
CA ARG A 155 -0.05 -14.42 23.28
C ARG A 155 1.38 -14.03 23.60
#